data_AF-A0A7V1MY62-F1
#
_entry.id   AF-A0A7V1MY62-F1
#
_cell.length_a   1.000
_cell.length_b   1.000
_cell.length_c   1.000
_cell.angle_alpha   90.00
_cell.angle_beta   90.00
_cell.angle_gamma   90.00
#
_symmetry.space_group_name_H-M   'P 1'
#
loop_
_entity.id
_entity.type
_entity.pdbx_description
1 polymer ?
#
loop_
_entity_poly.entity_id
_entity_poly.type
_entity_poly.pdbx_seq_one_letter_code
_entity_poly.pdbx_strand_id
1 'polypeptide(L)'
;TELLVESGHRALLLKDAGKTGYDYLAVGDAPLHPATSWWFEHMDIRVVEVADIRDDPDPGDTVRLGIVTTPEGMKIIGDSIRKVLADRALVQHFPAVSKNADGGLDRTIEILEVFDPGVNKWQGISRLAEMKGISRDGIVAVGDEINDLEMIREAGLGIAMTNAAPAVKEAADRLTLSNTEDGVAYAIDKILRGEW
;
A
#
# COMPACT_ATOMS: atom_id res chain seq x y z
N THR A 1 1.11 -14.04 11.64
CA THR A 1 2.58 -14.04 11.74
C THR A 1 3.15 -15.44 11.78
N GLU A 2 2.73 -16.32 12.70
CA GLU A 2 3.18 -17.72 12.78
C GLU A 2 3.20 -18.43 11.41
N LEU A 3 2.07 -18.41 10.69
CA LEU A 3 1.95 -18.96 9.34
C LEU A 3 3.03 -18.48 8.36
N LEU A 4 3.40 -17.19 8.43
CA LEU A 4 4.41 -16.61 7.55
C LEU A 4 5.81 -17.09 7.93
N VAL A 5 6.11 -17.11 9.23
CA VAL A 5 7.40 -17.55 9.77
C VAL A 5 7.63 -19.03 9.47
N GLU A 6 6.62 -19.88 9.67
CA GLU A 6 6.66 -21.31 9.33
C GLU A 6 6.83 -21.56 7.83
N SER A 7 6.34 -20.64 6.99
CA SER A 7 6.52 -20.68 5.54
C SER A 7 7.87 -20.13 5.08
N GLY A 8 8.77 -19.78 6.01
CA GLY A 8 10.11 -19.26 5.71
C GLY A 8 10.14 -17.79 5.33
N HIS A 9 9.11 -17.02 5.68
CA HIS A 9 9.04 -15.58 5.43
C HIS A 9 9.16 -14.77 6.71
N ARG A 10 9.75 -13.57 6.59
CA ARG A 10 9.68 -12.57 7.65
C ARG A 10 8.37 -11.81 7.54
N ALA A 11 7.61 -11.75 8.63
CA ALA A 11 6.39 -10.95 8.67
C ALA A 11 6.73 -9.50 8.98
N LEU A 12 6.28 -8.57 8.13
CA LEU A 12 6.55 -7.14 8.29
C LEU A 12 5.29 -6.45 8.79
N LEU A 13 5.30 -5.99 10.03
CA LEU A 13 4.19 -5.25 10.61
C LEU A 13 4.56 -3.76 10.56
N LEU A 14 3.86 -2.99 9.73
CA LEU A 14 3.93 -1.54 9.75
C LEU A 14 3.30 -1.05 11.05
N LYS A 15 4.01 -0.19 11.77
CA LYS A 15 3.59 0.38 13.04
C LYS A 15 3.19 1.84 12.90
N ASP A 16 2.36 2.31 13.82
CA ASP A 16 2.15 3.75 14.01
C ASP A 16 3.42 4.36 14.64
N ALA A 17 4.31 4.84 13.76
CA ALA A 17 5.59 5.43 14.16
C ALA A 17 5.46 6.63 15.11
N GLY A 18 4.31 7.32 15.11
CA GLY A 18 4.03 8.43 16.02
C GLY A 18 3.84 7.97 17.48
N LYS A 19 3.45 6.69 17.67
CA LYS A 19 3.25 6.09 18.99
C LYS A 19 4.41 5.22 19.43
N THR A 20 4.95 4.41 18.52
CA THR A 20 5.96 3.40 18.85
C THR A 20 7.39 3.94 18.73
N GLY A 21 7.61 4.99 17.94
CA GLY A 21 8.94 5.51 17.66
C GLY A 21 9.75 4.69 16.65
N TYR A 22 9.13 3.74 15.95
CA TYR A 22 9.72 2.97 14.85
C TYR A 22 8.68 2.59 13.80
N ASP A 23 9.12 2.27 12.60
CA ASP A 23 8.25 2.17 11.42
C ASP A 23 7.79 0.72 11.18
N TYR A 24 8.67 -0.27 11.40
CA TYR A 24 8.34 -1.67 11.20
C TYR A 24 8.76 -2.56 12.38
N LEU A 25 7.90 -3.51 12.73
CA LEU A 25 8.31 -4.71 13.45
C LEU A 25 8.53 -5.85 12.44
N ALA A 26 9.73 -6.41 12.41
CA ALA A 26 10.06 -7.59 11.61
C ALA A 26 10.04 -8.84 12.51
N VAL A 27 9.14 -9.77 12.21
CA VAL A 27 8.92 -10.99 13.02
C VAL A 27 9.46 -12.22 12.31
N GLY A 28 10.26 -13.01 13.02
CA GLY A 28 10.90 -14.24 12.56
C GLY A 28 12.37 -14.07 12.18
N ASP A 29 13.06 -15.19 11.98
CA ASP A 29 14.51 -15.25 11.74
C ASP A 29 14.89 -15.43 10.27
N ALA A 30 13.90 -15.59 9.38
CA ALA A 30 14.14 -15.66 7.95
C ALA A 30 14.77 -14.34 7.45
N PRO A 31 15.69 -14.38 6.47
CA PRO A 31 16.26 -13.17 5.91
C PRO A 31 15.18 -12.29 5.29
N LEU A 32 15.36 -10.97 5.40
CA LEU A 32 14.52 -10.02 4.67
C LEU A 32 14.64 -10.26 3.16
N HIS A 33 13.53 -10.10 2.45
CA HIS A 33 13.56 -10.11 1.00
C HIS A 33 14.46 -8.96 0.50
N PRO A 34 15.32 -9.14 -0.53
CA PRO A 34 16.24 -8.10 -1.00
C PRO A 34 15.57 -6.75 -1.29
N ALA A 35 14.37 -6.76 -1.88
CA ALA A 35 13.59 -5.54 -2.12
C ALA A 35 13.19 -4.81 -0.83
N THR A 36 12.90 -5.54 0.25
CA THR A 36 12.61 -4.95 1.57
C THR A 36 13.87 -4.36 2.18
N SER A 37 15.00 -5.07 2.13
CA SER A 37 16.28 -4.55 2.62
C SER A 37 16.66 -3.25 1.89
N TRP A 38 16.56 -3.25 0.56
CA TRP A 38 16.80 -2.05 -0.26
C TRP A 38 15.88 -0.90 0.15
N TRP A 39 14.58 -1.16 0.32
CA TRP A 39 13.62 -0.14 0.75
C TRP A 39 13.98 0.45 2.11
N PHE A 40 14.33 -0.40 3.09
CA PHE A 40 14.70 0.06 4.43
C PHE A 40 15.96 0.93 4.42
N GLU A 41 16.96 0.57 3.63
CA GLU A 41 18.21 1.33 3.47
C GLU A 41 18.00 2.71 2.82
N HIS A 42 17.04 2.84 1.89
CA HIS A 42 16.85 4.07 1.12
C HIS A 42 15.85 5.04 1.75
N MET A 43 14.98 4.56 2.64
CA MET A 43 13.85 5.34 3.18
C MET A 43 14.01 5.70 4.67
N ASP A 44 15.22 5.56 5.23
CA ASP A 44 15.52 5.84 6.65
C ASP A 44 14.53 5.15 7.61
N ILE A 45 14.25 3.87 7.34
CA ILE A 45 13.23 3.10 8.05
C ILE A 45 13.81 2.54 9.34
N ARG A 46 13.15 2.81 10.47
CA ARG A 46 13.51 2.21 11.78
C ARG A 46 12.77 0.89 11.96
N VAL A 47 13.52 -0.16 12.25
CA VAL A 47 12.99 -1.51 12.37
C VAL A 47 13.32 -2.08 13.74
N VAL A 48 12.33 -2.65 14.40
CA VAL A 48 12.50 -3.51 15.57
C VAL A 48 12.36 -4.95 15.11
N GLU A 49 13.28 -5.82 15.52
CA GLU A 49 13.28 -7.23 15.14
C GLU A 49 12.95 -8.10 16.36
N VAL A 50 12.06 -9.07 16.15
CA VAL A 50 11.71 -10.07 17.17
C VAL A 50 11.61 -11.45 16.53
N ALA A 51 11.98 -12.48 17.29
CA ALA A 51 11.86 -13.87 16.82
C ALA A 51 10.38 -14.31 16.75
N ASP A 52 9.57 -13.86 17.71
CA ASP A 52 8.16 -14.22 17.85
C ASP A 52 7.26 -12.99 18.01
N ILE A 53 6.03 -13.07 17.51
CA ILE A 53 5.06 -11.98 17.61
C ILE A 53 4.68 -11.67 19.07
N ARG A 54 4.80 -12.64 19.97
CA ARG A 54 4.54 -12.46 21.42
C ARG A 54 5.53 -11.52 22.09
N ASP A 55 6.67 -11.26 21.45
CA ASP A 55 7.70 -10.34 21.91
C ASP A 55 7.53 -8.92 21.31
N ASP A 56 6.44 -8.66 20.59
CA ASP A 56 6.09 -7.32 20.10
C ASP A 56 5.94 -6.35 21.28
N PRO A 57 6.74 -5.27 21.35
CA PRO A 57 6.61 -4.30 22.44
C PRO A 57 5.30 -3.50 22.36
N ASP A 58 4.71 -3.36 21.17
CA ASP A 58 3.57 -2.48 20.90
C ASP A 58 2.44 -3.18 20.11
N PRO A 59 1.88 -4.31 20.59
CA PRO A 59 0.99 -5.16 19.80
C PRO A 59 -0.31 -4.46 19.35
N GLY A 60 -0.72 -3.39 20.03
CA GLY A 60 -1.93 -2.62 19.72
C GLY A 60 -1.79 -1.60 18.59
N ASP A 61 -0.57 -1.32 18.13
CA ASP A 61 -0.27 -0.20 17.21
C ASP A 61 0.21 -0.66 15.83
N THR A 62 -0.22 -1.86 15.42
CA THR A 62 -0.01 -2.38 14.06
C THR A 62 -1.05 -1.81 13.10
N VAL A 63 -0.58 -1.24 12.00
CA VAL A 63 -1.42 -0.64 10.94
C VAL A 63 -1.65 -1.61 9.79
N ARG A 64 -0.60 -2.37 9.41
CA ARG A 64 -0.63 -3.26 8.25
C ARG A 64 0.35 -4.41 8.45
N LEU A 65 -0.06 -5.63 8.13
CA LEU A 65 0.86 -6.75 7.93
C LEU A 65 1.21 -6.85 6.44
N GLY A 66 2.47 -7.10 6.12
CA GLY A 66 2.91 -7.32 4.75
C GLY A 66 4.05 -8.31 4.63
N ILE A 67 4.23 -8.79 3.39
CA ILE A 67 5.37 -9.60 2.95
C ILE A 67 5.72 -9.24 1.51
N VAL A 68 6.92 -9.61 1.09
CA VAL A 68 7.36 -9.54 -0.31
C VAL A 68 7.82 -10.93 -0.73
N THR A 69 7.31 -11.42 -1.85
CA THR A 69 7.69 -12.73 -2.40
C THR A 69 7.39 -12.81 -3.91
N THR A 70 7.70 -13.93 -4.56
CA THR A 70 7.39 -14.14 -5.97
C THR A 70 5.88 -14.36 -6.18
N PRO A 71 5.35 -14.18 -7.40
CA PRO A 71 3.93 -14.46 -7.69
C PRO A 71 3.49 -15.89 -7.29
N GLU A 72 4.33 -16.90 -7.48
CA GLU A 72 4.03 -18.28 -7.06
C GLU A 72 3.93 -18.40 -5.54
N GLY A 73 4.88 -17.79 -4.81
CA GLY A 73 4.85 -17.73 -3.35
C GLY A 73 3.62 -16.95 -2.85
N MET A 74 3.28 -15.86 -3.55
CA MET A 74 2.15 -15.01 -3.21
C MET A 74 0.83 -15.75 -3.31
N LYS A 75 0.65 -16.58 -4.34
CA LYS A 75 -0.54 -17.42 -4.49
C LYS A 75 -0.72 -18.35 -3.29
N ILE A 76 0.34 -19.05 -2.89
CA ILE A 76 0.29 -20.03 -1.79
C ILE A 76 -0.01 -19.33 -0.46
N ILE A 77 0.71 -18.24 -0.16
CA ILE A 77 0.59 -17.53 1.10
C ILE A 77 -0.72 -16.75 1.16
N GLY A 78 -1.08 -16.05 0.09
CA GLY A 78 -2.32 -15.29 -0.02
C GLY A 78 -3.55 -16.16 0.22
N ASP A 79 -3.62 -17.33 -0.42
CA ASP A 79 -4.71 -18.30 -0.22
C ASP A 79 -4.77 -18.78 1.25
N SER A 80 -3.60 -19.04 1.83
CA SER A 80 -3.49 -19.50 3.22
C SER A 80 -3.92 -18.43 4.22
N ILE A 81 -3.51 -17.16 4.02
CA ILE A 81 -3.92 -16.03 4.85
C ILE A 81 -5.43 -15.79 4.71
N ARG A 82 -5.97 -15.76 3.49
CA ARG A 82 -7.41 -15.59 3.26
C ARG A 82 -8.22 -16.68 3.96
N LYS A 83 -7.74 -17.93 3.95
CA LYS A 83 -8.40 -19.04 4.66
C LYS A 83 -8.40 -18.84 6.18
N VAL A 84 -7.33 -18.32 6.76
CA VAL A 84 -7.19 -18.12 8.22
C VAL A 84 -7.92 -16.87 8.70
N LEU A 85 -7.82 -15.77 7.96
CA LEU A 85 -8.41 -14.49 8.35
C LEU A 85 -9.87 -14.35 7.92
N ALA A 86 -10.28 -15.03 6.85
CA ALA A 86 -11.61 -14.94 6.27
C ALA A 86 -12.03 -13.47 6.04
N ASP A 87 -13.12 -13.04 6.65
CA ASP A 87 -13.68 -11.68 6.58
C ASP A 87 -13.08 -10.71 7.61
N ARG A 88 -12.20 -11.19 8.50
CA ARG A 88 -11.60 -10.37 9.56
C ARG A 88 -10.52 -9.41 9.06
N ALA A 89 -10.05 -9.58 7.83
CA ALA A 89 -9.03 -8.73 7.24
C ALA A 89 -9.21 -8.64 5.73
N LEU A 90 -8.92 -7.47 5.18
CA LEU A 90 -8.75 -7.31 3.74
C LEU A 90 -7.33 -7.75 3.39
N VAL A 91 -7.24 -8.69 2.44
CA VAL A 91 -5.98 -9.20 1.89
C VAL A 91 -5.91 -8.77 0.43
N GLN A 92 -4.87 -8.04 0.06
CA GLN A 92 -4.57 -7.67 -1.32
C GLN A 92 -3.09 -7.89 -1.62
N HIS A 93 -2.77 -8.06 -2.90
CA HIS A 93 -1.39 -8.08 -3.36
C HIS A 93 -1.31 -7.51 -4.76
N PHE A 94 -0.16 -6.92 -5.08
CA PHE A 94 0.11 -6.32 -6.39
C PHE A 94 1.61 -6.42 -6.71
N PRO A 95 2.00 -6.38 -7.99
CA PRO A 95 3.40 -6.36 -8.40
C PRO A 95 4.15 -5.20 -7.74
N ALA A 96 5.30 -5.47 -7.14
CA ALA A 96 6.13 -4.41 -6.61
C ALA A 96 6.79 -3.65 -7.76
N VAL A 97 6.99 -2.35 -7.59
CA VAL A 97 7.84 -1.55 -8.49
C VAL A 97 9.26 -1.63 -7.94
N SER A 98 10.02 -2.64 -8.37
CA SER A 98 11.46 -2.74 -8.10
C SER A 98 12.25 -2.47 -9.38
N LYS A 99 13.52 -2.09 -9.25
CA LYS A 99 14.44 -1.96 -10.40
C LYS A 99 15.25 -3.25 -10.53
N ASN A 100 15.23 -3.84 -11.72
CA ASN A 100 16.17 -4.88 -12.11
C ASN A 100 17.59 -4.31 -12.19
N ALA A 101 18.58 -5.21 -12.21
CA ALA A 101 19.99 -4.84 -12.38
C ALA A 101 20.30 -4.06 -13.68
N ASP A 102 19.44 -4.17 -14.69
CA ASP A 102 19.53 -3.43 -15.96
C ASP A 102 18.75 -2.10 -15.95
N GLY A 103 18.13 -1.73 -14.82
CA GLY A 103 17.33 -0.52 -14.67
C GLY A 103 15.88 -0.66 -15.16
N GLY A 104 15.47 -1.82 -15.67
CA GLY A 104 14.08 -2.13 -16.02
C GLY A 104 13.19 -2.35 -14.78
N LEU A 105 11.87 -2.35 -14.99
CA LEU A 105 10.92 -2.69 -13.91
C LEU A 105 10.99 -4.19 -13.62
N ASP A 106 11.34 -4.53 -12.39
CA ASP A 106 11.27 -5.87 -11.84
C ASP A 106 9.82 -6.19 -11.45
N ARG A 107 9.20 -7.08 -12.22
CA ARG A 107 7.86 -7.62 -11.93
C ARG A 107 7.92 -9.06 -11.42
N THR A 108 9.08 -9.52 -10.97
CA THR A 108 9.26 -10.89 -10.46
C THR A 108 8.83 -11.04 -9.01
N ILE A 109 8.38 -9.95 -8.38
CA ILE A 109 7.97 -9.91 -6.99
C ILE A 109 6.64 -9.17 -6.82
N GLU A 110 5.91 -9.58 -5.80
CA GLU A 110 4.65 -8.97 -5.37
C GLU A 110 4.73 -8.59 -3.89
N ILE A 111 3.99 -7.54 -3.53
CA ILE A 111 3.79 -7.12 -2.15
C ILE A 111 2.41 -7.59 -1.72
N LEU A 112 2.33 -8.26 -0.57
CA LEU A 112 1.08 -8.55 0.12
C LEU A 112 0.80 -7.47 1.15
N GLU A 113 -0.44 -7.06 1.25
CA GLU A 113 -0.94 -6.18 2.31
C GLU A 113 -2.16 -6.79 2.97
N VAL A 114 -2.15 -6.79 4.29
CA VAL A 114 -3.26 -7.20 5.14
C VAL A 114 -3.57 -6.07 6.11
N PHE A 115 -4.81 -5.61 6.10
CA PHE A 115 -5.30 -4.52 6.95
C PHE A 115 -6.73 -4.80 7.38
N ASP A 116 -7.22 -3.98 8.31
CA ASP A 116 -8.61 -4.02 8.73
C ASP A 116 -9.54 -3.81 7.51
N PRO A 117 -10.64 -4.58 7.37
CA PRO A 117 -11.53 -4.47 6.20
C PRO A 117 -12.16 -3.09 6.04
N GLY A 118 -12.31 -2.36 7.15
CA GLY A 118 -12.84 -1.03 7.19
C GLY A 118 -11.77 0.05 7.06
N VAL A 119 -10.58 -0.24 6.50
CA VAL A 119 -9.51 0.74 6.25
C VAL A 119 -9.22 0.85 4.76
N ASN A 120 -9.29 2.07 4.22
CA ASN A 120 -8.84 2.43 2.88
C ASN A 120 -8.34 3.89 2.82
N LYS A 121 -7.73 4.28 1.69
CA LYS A 121 -7.18 5.64 1.50
C LYS A 121 -8.26 6.72 1.64
N TRP A 122 -9.46 6.47 1.15
CA TRP A 122 -10.55 7.45 1.21
C TRP A 122 -10.96 7.79 2.64
N GLN A 123 -11.01 6.81 3.55
CA GLN A 123 -11.34 7.08 4.94
C GLN A 123 -10.29 7.95 5.63
N GLY A 124 -9.00 7.72 5.33
CA GLY A 124 -7.92 8.59 5.81
C GLY A 124 -8.07 10.03 5.30
N ILE A 125 -8.33 10.19 4.01
CA ILE A 125 -8.58 11.49 3.36
C ILE A 125 -9.80 12.17 3.97
N SER A 126 -10.92 11.46 4.07
CA SER A 126 -12.19 11.96 4.62
C SER A 126 -12.01 12.45 6.06
N ARG A 127 -11.31 11.66 6.88
CA ARG A 127 -11.05 12.03 8.27
C ARG A 127 -10.22 13.30 8.37
N LEU A 128 -9.18 13.43 7.54
CA LEU A 128 -8.37 14.64 7.49
C LEU A 128 -9.18 15.84 6.99
N ALA A 129 -10.01 15.65 5.97
CA ALA A 129 -10.86 16.70 5.41
C ALA A 129 -11.87 17.22 6.45
N GLU A 130 -12.52 16.34 7.20
CA GLU A 130 -13.40 16.70 8.33
C GLU A 130 -12.67 17.57 9.36
N MET A 131 -11.47 17.15 9.77
CA MET A 131 -10.65 17.90 10.74
C MET A 131 -10.24 19.29 10.22
N LYS A 132 -10.21 19.49 8.90
CA LYS A 132 -9.85 20.73 8.24
C LYS A 132 -11.06 21.55 7.77
N GLY A 133 -12.28 21.04 7.94
CA GLY A 133 -13.49 21.68 7.42
C GLY A 133 -13.56 21.72 5.89
N ILE A 134 -12.90 20.78 5.20
CA ILE A 134 -12.92 20.64 3.74
C ILE A 134 -14.08 19.70 3.38
N SER A 135 -14.99 20.16 2.52
CA SER A 135 -16.05 19.30 2.00
C SER A 135 -15.49 18.30 0.98
N ARG A 136 -16.20 17.19 0.79
CA ARG A 136 -15.93 16.20 -0.27
C ARG A 136 -15.72 16.86 -1.64
N ASP A 137 -16.58 17.82 -2.00
CA ASP A 137 -16.53 18.55 -3.28
C ASP A 137 -15.24 19.40 -3.45
N GLY A 138 -14.55 19.70 -2.35
CA GLY A 138 -13.26 20.39 -2.35
C GLY A 138 -12.04 19.47 -2.48
N ILE A 139 -12.25 18.18 -2.73
CA ILE A 139 -11.19 17.17 -2.79
C ILE A 139 -11.04 16.68 -4.23
N VAL A 140 -9.80 16.70 -4.71
CA VAL A 140 -9.38 16.06 -5.96
C VAL A 140 -8.49 14.86 -5.59
N ALA A 141 -8.80 13.68 -6.11
CA ALA A 141 -7.98 12.50 -5.95
C ALA A 141 -7.36 12.10 -7.29
N VAL A 142 -6.06 11.77 -7.29
CA VAL A 142 -5.34 11.26 -8.46
C VAL A 142 -4.71 9.92 -8.08
N GLY A 143 -4.88 8.91 -8.92
CA GLY A 143 -4.45 7.54 -8.60
C GLY A 143 -4.39 6.63 -9.82
N ASP A 144 -3.86 5.43 -9.61
CA ASP A 144 -3.63 4.47 -10.69
C ASP A 144 -3.86 3.01 -10.31
N GLU A 145 -3.85 2.66 -9.02
CA GLU A 145 -4.01 1.27 -8.58
C GLU A 145 -5.33 0.98 -7.87
N ILE A 146 -5.68 -0.31 -7.70
CA ILE A 146 -6.90 -0.75 -7.00
C ILE A 146 -7.02 -0.16 -5.58
N ASN A 147 -5.90 0.06 -4.89
CA ASN A 147 -5.91 0.72 -3.58
C ASN A 147 -6.28 2.22 -3.62
N ASP A 148 -6.37 2.82 -4.81
CA ASP A 148 -6.86 4.19 -5.07
C ASP A 148 -8.34 4.24 -5.44
N LEU A 149 -8.95 3.11 -5.79
CA LEU A 149 -10.29 3.05 -6.38
C LEU A 149 -11.35 3.81 -5.57
N GLU A 150 -11.37 3.61 -4.25
CA GLU A 150 -12.34 4.26 -3.37
C GLU A 150 -12.13 5.78 -3.33
N MET A 151 -10.89 6.28 -3.23
CA MET A 151 -10.67 7.72 -3.20
C MET A 151 -10.97 8.39 -4.54
N ILE A 152 -10.78 7.66 -5.66
CA ILE A 152 -11.12 8.13 -7.00
C ILE A 152 -12.64 8.22 -7.17
N ARG A 153 -13.39 7.21 -6.72
CA ARG A 153 -14.86 7.23 -6.80
C ARG A 153 -15.48 8.30 -5.90
N GLU A 154 -14.89 8.50 -4.72
CA GLU A 154 -15.50 9.29 -3.67
C GLU A 154 -15.04 10.75 -3.63
N ALA A 155 -13.92 11.14 -4.25
CA ALA A 155 -13.54 12.55 -4.31
C ALA A 155 -14.57 13.41 -5.07
N GLY A 156 -14.55 14.74 -4.86
CA GLY A 156 -15.33 15.67 -5.67
C GLY A 156 -14.90 15.68 -7.14
N LEU A 157 -13.64 15.35 -7.39
CA LEU A 157 -13.10 15.06 -8.72
C LEU A 157 -12.10 13.90 -8.64
N GLY A 158 -12.47 12.74 -9.17
CA GLY A 158 -11.61 11.57 -9.30
C GLY A 158 -10.87 11.53 -10.64
N ILE A 159 -9.55 11.36 -10.60
CA ILE A 159 -8.69 11.38 -11.79
C ILE A 159 -7.82 10.12 -11.85
N ALA A 160 -8.00 9.31 -12.89
CA ALA A 160 -7.12 8.16 -13.13
C ALA A 160 -6.01 8.51 -14.12
N MET A 161 -4.80 8.00 -13.88
CA MET A 161 -3.68 8.10 -14.84
C MET A 161 -3.92 7.18 -16.05
N THR A 162 -3.33 7.45 -17.22
CA THR A 162 -3.48 6.55 -18.38
C THR A 162 -2.84 5.18 -18.16
N ASN A 163 -1.88 5.05 -17.24
CA ASN A 163 -1.30 3.76 -16.83
C ASN A 163 -2.11 3.03 -15.75
N ALA A 164 -3.26 3.58 -15.32
CA ALA A 164 -4.07 3.01 -14.25
C ALA A 164 -4.73 1.67 -14.60
N ALA A 165 -5.06 0.90 -13.56
CA ALA A 165 -5.86 -0.31 -13.64
C ALA A 165 -7.24 -0.02 -14.26
N PRO A 166 -7.83 -0.95 -15.04
CA PRO A 166 -9.10 -0.72 -15.74
C PRO A 166 -10.25 -0.24 -14.83
N ALA A 167 -10.40 -0.86 -13.65
CA ALA A 167 -11.46 -0.48 -12.70
C ALA A 167 -11.31 0.96 -12.17
N VAL A 168 -10.06 1.43 -12.02
CA VAL A 168 -9.77 2.80 -11.56
C VAL A 168 -10.12 3.81 -12.65
N LYS A 169 -9.81 3.50 -13.92
CA LYS A 169 -10.19 4.33 -15.06
C LYS A 169 -11.70 4.41 -15.24
N GLU A 170 -12.40 3.30 -15.03
CA GLU A 170 -13.87 3.25 -15.14
C GLU A 170 -14.56 4.07 -14.04
N ALA A 171 -13.96 4.14 -12.84
CA ALA A 171 -14.49 4.90 -11.72
C ALA A 171 -14.17 6.41 -11.76
N ALA A 172 -13.24 6.84 -12.62
CA ALA A 172 -12.75 8.22 -12.63
C ALA A 172 -13.60 9.16 -13.48
N ASP A 173 -13.73 10.41 -13.04
CA ASP A 173 -14.38 11.48 -13.80
C ASP A 173 -13.53 11.97 -14.97
N ARG A 174 -12.19 11.87 -14.83
CA ARG A 174 -11.21 12.31 -15.83
C ARG A 174 -10.06 11.32 -15.93
N LEU A 175 -9.48 11.26 -17.12
CA LEU A 175 -8.20 10.60 -17.35
C LEU A 175 -7.12 11.66 -17.56
N THR A 176 -6.02 11.53 -16.83
CA THR A 176 -4.79 12.32 -17.04
C THR A 176 -3.71 11.48 -17.74
N LEU A 177 -2.55 12.08 -18.05
CA LEU A 177 -1.41 11.41 -18.69
C LEU A 177 -0.81 10.29 -17.82
N SER A 178 0.16 9.54 -18.36
CA SER A 178 0.87 8.51 -17.60
C SER A 178 1.74 9.13 -16.50
N ASN A 179 2.13 8.34 -15.50
CA ASN A 179 3.09 8.76 -14.49
C ASN A 179 4.45 9.16 -15.09
N THR A 180 4.84 8.56 -16.21
CA THR A 180 6.06 8.90 -16.98
C THR A 180 5.90 10.13 -17.88
N GLU A 181 4.72 10.74 -17.90
CA GLU A 181 4.35 11.88 -18.75
C GLU A 181 3.83 13.05 -17.90
N ASP A 182 4.25 13.12 -16.64
CA ASP A 182 3.86 14.17 -15.69
C ASP A 182 2.34 14.29 -15.48
N GLY A 183 1.60 13.18 -15.51
CA GLY A 183 0.13 13.19 -15.43
C GLY A 183 -0.45 13.91 -14.20
N VAL A 184 0.24 13.90 -13.06
CA VAL A 184 -0.17 14.68 -11.88
C VAL A 184 -0.04 16.18 -12.15
N ALA A 185 1.08 16.63 -12.73
CA ALA A 185 1.30 18.03 -13.04
C ALA A 185 0.32 18.54 -14.10
N TYR A 186 0.04 17.72 -15.13
CA TYR A 186 -0.97 18.02 -16.13
C TYR A 186 -2.35 18.21 -15.49
N ALA A 187 -2.76 17.30 -14.59
CA ALA A 187 -4.04 17.39 -13.90
C ALA A 187 -4.17 18.68 -13.09
N ILE A 188 -3.11 19.03 -12.34
CA ILE A 188 -3.06 20.27 -11.57
C ILE A 188 -3.19 21.50 -12.48
N ASP A 189 -2.47 21.56 -13.60
CA ASP A 189 -2.55 22.68 -14.55
C ASP A 189 -3.97 22.84 -15.11
N LYS A 190 -4.66 21.74 -15.44
CA LYS A 190 -6.06 21.77 -15.90
C LYS A 190 -7.02 22.34 -14.86
N ILE A 191 -6.87 21.94 -13.60
CA ILE A 191 -7.68 22.43 -12.49
C ILE A 191 -7.41 23.93 -12.26
N LEU A 192 -6.14 24.33 -12.21
CA LEU A 192 -5.77 25.73 -11.96
C LEU A 192 -6.21 26.68 -13.10
N ARG A 193 -6.36 26.16 -14.33
CA ARG A 193 -6.92 26.90 -15.46
C ARG A 193 -8.45 26.94 -15.50
N GLY A 194 -9.13 26.22 -14.60
CA GLY A 194 -10.58 26.08 -14.58
C GLY A 194 -11.13 25.27 -15.76
N GLU A 195 -10.30 24.39 -16.34
CA GLU A 195 -10.73 23.47 -17.40
C GLU A 195 -11.37 22.21 -16.82
N TRP A 196 -10.95 21.81 -15.62
CA TRP A 196 -11.46 20.67 -14.84
C TRP A 196 -12.06 21.14 -13.53
#